data_AF-A0A1V9YAU9-F1
#
_entry.id   AF-A0A1V9YAU9-F1
#
_cell.length_a   1.000
_cell.length_b   1.000
_cell.length_c   1.000
_cell.angle_alpha   90.00
_cell.angle_beta   90.00
_cell.angle_gamma   90.00
#
_symmetry.space_group_name_H-M   'P 1'
#
loop_
_entity.id
_entity.type
_entity.pdbx_description
1 polymer ?
#
loop_
_entity_poly.entity_id
_entity_poly.type
_entity_poly.pdbx_seq_one_letter_code
_entity_poly.pdbx_strand_id
1 'polypeptide(L)'
;MAPRAAISVLSSTDLVSAITAYMPGKAYRNWTEVYAIMAAGHRFMLKDKHELVATEADVESAVFDNRLDLVDELLASYDFQFDTSSLVKVAASEGHVEVLNYLLQRRRPHYDGVCDGLVYGAAGGHLTVTEELGPRVSPRTLQKAIAYAADFGHDDVVASLETALAKWHDDVCTRTRFQQPHITTGTHRNASTPLDMSYF
;
A
#
# COMPACT_ATOMS: atom_id res chain seq x y z
N MET A 1 3.97 33.51 45.66
CA MET A 1 3.30 32.41 46.40
C MET A 1 2.27 31.81 45.45
N ALA A 2 2.51 30.62 44.90
CA ALA A 2 1.53 30.00 44.01
C ALA A 2 0.24 29.71 44.81
N PRO A 3 -0.95 29.97 44.24
CA PRO A 3 -2.21 29.76 44.96
C PRO A 3 -2.35 28.30 45.39
N ARG A 4 -2.90 28.06 46.59
CA ARG A 4 -3.07 26.72 47.20
C ARG A 4 -3.72 25.69 46.26
N ALA A 5 -4.58 26.14 45.35
CA ALA A 5 -5.19 25.30 44.32
C ALA A 5 -4.18 24.77 43.28
N ALA A 6 -3.19 25.56 42.87
CA ALA A 6 -2.15 25.10 41.94
C ALA A 6 -1.24 24.04 42.58
N ILE A 7 -1.00 24.16 43.89
CA ILE A 7 -0.24 23.15 44.65
C ILE A 7 -1.04 21.86 44.77
N SER A 8 -2.36 21.92 45.00
CA SER A 8 -3.19 20.71 45.13
C SER A 8 -3.31 19.93 43.82
N VAL A 9 -3.36 20.63 42.69
CA VAL A 9 -3.36 20.06 41.35
C VAL A 9 -2.04 19.32 41.09
N LEU A 10 -0.89 19.96 41.38
CA LEU A 10 0.43 19.36 41.18
C LEU A 10 0.81 18.30 42.22
N SER A 11 0.06 18.15 43.32
CA SER A 11 0.28 17.09 44.32
C SER A 11 -0.55 15.82 44.06
N SER A 12 -1.45 15.84 43.07
CA SER A 12 -2.17 14.63 42.68
C SER A 12 -1.22 13.70 41.94
N THR A 13 -0.95 12.53 42.53
CA THR A 13 -0.11 11.50 41.90
C THR A 13 -0.68 11.02 40.58
N ASP A 14 -2.01 10.96 40.46
CA ASP A 14 -2.68 10.55 39.22
C ASP A 14 -2.55 11.64 38.15
N LEU A 15 -2.66 12.91 38.55
CA LEU A 15 -2.48 14.03 37.63
C LEU A 15 -1.02 14.17 37.20
N VAL A 16 -0.07 14.03 38.13
CA VAL A 16 1.36 14.05 37.83
C VAL A 16 1.73 12.86 36.96
N SER A 17 1.26 11.65 37.29
CA SER A 17 1.49 10.44 36.48
C SER A 17 0.89 10.57 35.08
N ALA A 18 -0.30 11.18 34.94
CA ALA A 18 -0.84 11.54 33.64
C ALA A 18 0.06 12.56 32.93
N ILE A 19 0.38 13.69 33.56
CA ILE A 19 1.25 14.73 33.00
C ILE A 19 2.61 14.17 32.56
N THR A 20 3.21 13.26 33.33
CA THR A 20 4.54 12.68 33.06
C THR A 20 4.51 11.48 32.12
N ALA A 21 3.41 10.72 32.07
CA ALA A 21 3.23 9.65 31.08
C ALA A 21 2.97 10.18 29.66
N TYR A 22 2.62 11.47 29.54
CA TYR A 22 2.21 12.10 28.28
C TYR A 22 3.21 13.14 27.72
N MET A 23 4.48 13.15 28.15
CA MET A 23 5.48 14.09 27.64
C MET A 23 6.69 13.43 26.96
N PRO A 24 6.69 13.30 25.62
CA PRO A 24 7.90 13.34 24.81
C PRO A 24 8.37 14.80 24.60
N GLY A 25 8.33 15.65 25.64
CA GLY A 25 8.76 17.05 25.59
C GLY A 25 7.89 18.02 24.76
N LYS A 26 6.78 17.57 24.16
CA LYS A 26 5.89 18.40 23.32
C LYS A 26 4.69 18.93 24.11
N ALA A 27 4.53 20.24 24.19
CA ALA A 27 3.42 20.87 24.90
C ALA A 27 2.04 20.53 24.29
N TYR A 28 1.00 20.39 25.12
CA TYR A 28 -0.37 20.03 24.71
C TYR A 28 -0.88 20.80 23.47
N ARG A 29 -0.68 22.12 23.46
CA ARG A 29 -1.10 23.00 22.35
C ARG A 29 -0.40 22.74 21.02
N ASN A 30 0.76 22.08 21.03
CA ASN A 30 1.55 21.80 19.84
C ASN A 30 1.20 20.44 19.21
N TRP A 31 0.32 19.66 19.83
CA TRP A 31 -0.23 18.44 19.23
C TRP A 31 -1.34 18.82 18.26
N THR A 32 -0.97 18.89 16.98
CA THR A 32 -1.80 19.37 15.88
C THR A 32 -2.23 18.28 14.91
N GLU A 33 -1.66 17.08 15.02
CA GLU A 33 -1.88 15.98 14.09
C GLU A 33 -2.45 14.78 14.85
N VAL A 34 -3.45 14.13 14.25
CA VAL A 34 -4.15 13.00 14.87
C VAL A 34 -3.21 11.81 14.96
N TYR A 35 -2.44 11.54 13.90
CA TYR A 35 -1.45 10.47 13.85
C TYR A 35 -0.46 10.57 15.00
N ALA A 36 0.19 11.73 15.18
CA ALA A 36 1.18 11.92 16.23
C ALA A 36 0.60 11.64 17.62
N ILE A 37 -0.62 12.11 17.89
CA ILE A 37 -1.33 11.86 19.15
C ILE A 37 -1.58 10.36 19.36
N MET A 38 -2.05 9.66 18.32
CA MET A 38 -2.32 8.23 18.39
C MET A 38 -1.05 7.39 18.50
N ALA A 39 0.00 7.73 17.74
CA ALA A 39 1.30 7.07 17.76
C ALA A 39 2.00 7.19 19.11
N ALA A 40 1.85 8.33 19.80
CA ALA A 40 2.31 8.53 21.16
C ALA A 40 1.43 7.84 22.24
N GLY A 41 0.29 7.25 21.85
CA GLY A 41 -0.66 6.59 22.75
C GLY A 41 -1.56 7.57 23.52
N HIS A 42 -1.65 8.83 23.10
CA HIS A 42 -2.35 9.91 23.81
C HIS A 42 -3.78 10.13 23.32
N ARG A 43 -4.48 9.04 22.99
CA ARG A 43 -5.83 9.04 22.36
C ARG A 43 -6.87 9.87 23.11
N PHE A 44 -6.75 9.98 24.43
CA PHE A 44 -7.64 10.80 25.26
C PHE A 44 -7.63 12.28 24.84
N MET A 45 -6.53 12.80 24.30
CA MET A 45 -6.41 14.19 23.83
C MET A 45 -7.37 14.48 22.68
N LEU A 46 -7.69 13.48 21.85
CA LEU A 46 -8.65 13.63 20.75
C LEU A 46 -10.08 13.88 21.25
N LYS A 47 -10.39 13.51 22.49
CA LYS A 47 -11.70 13.82 23.11
C LYS A 47 -11.85 15.29 23.44
N ASP A 48 -10.75 15.95 23.82
CA ASP A 48 -10.77 17.37 24.20
C ASP A 48 -10.47 18.27 22.99
N LYS A 49 -9.85 17.72 21.94
CA LYS A 49 -9.44 18.42 20.71
C LYS A 49 -10.39 18.13 19.54
N HIS A 50 -11.66 18.50 19.69
CA HIS A 50 -12.68 18.31 18.65
C HIS A 50 -12.37 19.03 17.33
N GLU A 51 -11.45 20.00 17.33
CA GLU A 51 -10.97 20.67 16.13
C GLU A 51 -10.12 19.78 15.22
N LEU A 52 -9.55 18.69 15.77
CA LEU A 52 -8.71 17.77 15.01
C LEU A 52 -9.57 16.71 14.34
N VAL A 53 -9.46 16.63 13.02
CA VAL A 53 -10.11 15.63 12.19
C VAL A 53 -9.02 14.78 11.54
N ALA A 54 -9.16 13.47 11.58
CA ALA A 54 -8.21 12.58 10.92
C ALA A 54 -8.25 12.82 9.40
N THR A 55 -7.07 12.87 8.81
CA THR A 55 -6.84 13.15 7.39
C THR A 55 -6.21 11.94 6.70
N GLU A 56 -6.16 11.97 5.36
CA GLU A 56 -5.42 10.97 4.59
C GLU A 56 -3.94 10.90 5.01
N ALA A 57 -3.32 12.04 5.28
CA ALA A 57 -1.92 12.12 5.74
C ALA A 57 -1.69 11.39 7.07
N ASP A 58 -2.70 11.35 7.96
CA ASP A 58 -2.59 10.60 9.22
C ASP A 58 -2.56 9.08 8.96
N VAL A 59 -3.33 8.60 7.98
CA VAL A 59 -3.31 7.19 7.56
C VAL A 59 -2.01 6.88 6.84
N GLU A 60 -1.56 7.74 5.94
CA GLU A 60 -0.31 7.59 5.18
C GLU A 60 0.89 7.53 6.12
N SER A 61 0.92 8.38 7.17
CA SER A 61 1.95 8.34 8.22
C SER A 61 1.93 7.03 9.00
N ALA A 62 0.74 6.50 9.33
CA ALA A 62 0.62 5.19 9.97
C ALA A 62 1.09 4.04 9.08
N VAL A 63 0.84 4.12 7.76
CA VAL A 63 1.36 3.16 6.78
C VAL A 63 2.88 3.25 6.70
N PHE A 64 3.43 4.45 6.57
CA PHE A 64 4.88 4.69 6.50
C PHE A 64 5.63 4.13 7.71
N ASP A 65 5.10 4.34 8.92
CA ASP A 65 5.68 3.84 10.17
C ASP A 65 5.38 2.34 10.43
N ASN A 66 4.79 1.62 9.48
CA ASN A 66 4.38 0.22 9.58
C ASN A 66 3.47 -0.09 10.79
N ARG A 67 2.56 0.83 11.11
CA ARG A 67 1.65 0.73 12.26
C ARG A 67 0.29 0.22 11.85
N LEU A 68 0.21 -1.07 11.53
CA LEU A 68 -1.04 -1.74 11.12
C LEU A 68 -2.19 -1.53 12.13
N ASP A 69 -1.87 -1.49 13.43
CA ASP A 69 -2.84 -1.21 14.50
C ASP A 69 -3.50 0.16 14.36
N LEU A 70 -2.72 1.18 14.00
CA LEU A 70 -3.22 2.53 13.78
C LEU A 70 -3.91 2.68 12.43
N VAL A 71 -3.41 2.00 11.39
CA VAL A 71 -4.05 1.95 10.07
C VAL A 71 -5.46 1.37 10.19
N ASP A 72 -5.63 0.24 10.89
CA ASP A 72 -6.95 -0.39 11.06
C ASP A 72 -7.91 0.52 11.81
N GLU A 73 -7.45 1.11 12.91
CA GLU A 73 -8.25 2.01 13.75
C GLU A 73 -8.65 3.29 13.02
N LEU A 74 -7.72 3.95 12.32
CA LEU A 74 -8.02 5.16 11.56
C LEU A 74 -9.05 4.88 10.46
N LEU A 75 -8.82 3.84 9.67
CA LEU A 75 -9.73 3.45 8.59
C LEU A 75 -11.08 2.89 9.09
N ALA A 76 -11.16 2.40 10.33
CA ALA A 76 -12.41 1.96 10.96
C ALA A 76 -13.19 3.11 11.59
N SER A 77 -12.49 4.09 12.16
CA SER A 77 -13.09 5.17 12.95
C SER A 77 -13.55 6.33 12.07
N TYR A 78 -12.98 6.48 10.88
CA TYR A 78 -13.24 7.60 9.98
C TYR A 78 -13.64 7.10 8.59
N ASP A 79 -14.73 7.64 8.04
CA ASP A 79 -15.16 7.35 6.67
C ASP A 79 -14.31 8.16 5.68
N PHE A 80 -13.29 7.51 5.16
CA PHE A 80 -12.39 8.12 4.19
C PHE A 80 -12.86 7.85 2.75
N GLN A 81 -13.10 8.93 2.01
CA GLN A 81 -13.41 8.90 0.57
C GLN A 81 -12.18 9.27 -0.27
N PHE A 82 -11.04 8.61 -0.05
CA PHE A 82 -9.83 8.83 -0.86
C PHE A 82 -9.34 7.55 -1.52
N ASP A 83 -8.49 7.72 -2.53
CA ASP A 83 -7.90 6.64 -3.32
C ASP A 83 -6.81 5.93 -2.52
N THR A 84 -6.92 4.61 -2.36
CA THR A 84 -5.93 3.80 -1.64
C THR A 84 -4.63 3.59 -2.42
N SER A 85 -4.55 4.04 -3.67
CA SER A 85 -3.36 3.89 -4.50
C SER A 85 -2.11 4.57 -3.90
N SER A 86 -2.29 5.72 -3.23
CA SER A 86 -1.23 6.41 -2.48
C SER A 86 -0.68 5.50 -1.37
N LEU A 87 -1.56 4.99 -0.52
CA LEU A 87 -1.21 4.10 0.60
C LEU A 87 -0.52 2.82 0.14
N VAL A 88 -0.98 2.20 -0.95
CA VAL A 88 -0.37 0.99 -1.53
C VAL A 88 1.06 1.29 -2.00
N LYS A 89 1.28 2.46 -2.64
CA LYS A 89 2.61 2.87 -3.08
C LYS A 89 3.56 3.08 -1.90
N VAL A 90 3.10 3.75 -0.85
CA VAL A 90 3.90 3.98 0.37
C VAL A 90 4.25 2.67 1.07
N ALA A 91 3.26 1.80 1.28
CA ALA A 91 3.51 0.49 1.88
C ALA A 91 4.51 -0.33 1.05
N ALA A 92 4.40 -0.28 -0.29
CA ALA A 92 5.29 -0.98 -1.17
C ALA A 92 6.71 -0.38 -1.21
N SER A 93 6.85 0.95 -1.24
CA SER A 93 8.16 1.62 -1.27
C SER A 93 8.96 1.42 0.03
N GLU A 94 8.27 1.20 1.15
CA GLU A 94 8.89 0.93 2.45
C GLU A 94 9.03 -0.56 2.76
N GLY A 95 8.45 -1.44 1.94
CA GLY A 95 8.56 -2.89 2.12
C GLY A 95 7.59 -3.49 3.14
N HIS A 96 6.55 -2.76 3.53
CA HIS A 96 5.59 -3.15 4.58
C HIS A 96 4.52 -4.12 4.04
N VAL A 97 4.90 -5.37 3.87
CA VAL A 97 4.06 -6.42 3.25
C VAL A 97 2.76 -6.68 4.04
N GLU A 98 2.80 -6.65 5.37
CA GLU A 98 1.61 -6.88 6.20
C GLU A 98 0.56 -5.78 6.00
N VAL A 99 1.00 -4.51 6.01
CA VAL A 99 0.11 -3.36 5.76
C VAL A 99 -0.38 -3.38 4.31
N LEU A 100 0.50 -3.68 3.35
CA LEU A 100 0.14 -3.84 1.94
C LEU A 100 -0.97 -4.87 1.76
N ASN A 101 -0.80 -6.07 2.31
CA ASN A 101 -1.78 -7.14 2.23
C ASN A 101 -3.10 -6.77 2.89
N TYR A 102 -3.04 -6.11 4.04
CA TYR A 102 -4.21 -5.60 4.72
C TYR A 102 -4.99 -4.59 3.86
N LEU A 103 -4.30 -3.62 3.24
CA LEU A 103 -4.91 -2.62 2.36
C LEU A 103 -5.56 -3.27 1.13
N LEU A 104 -4.91 -4.27 0.52
CA LEU A 104 -5.42 -5.01 -0.64
C LEU A 104 -6.62 -5.90 -0.32
N GLN A 105 -6.77 -6.35 0.92
CA GLN A 105 -7.90 -7.18 1.36
C GLN A 105 -9.14 -6.36 1.74
N ARG A 106 -8.94 -5.14 2.28
CA ARG A 106 -10.03 -4.35 2.88
C ARG A 106 -10.94 -3.65 1.88
N ARG A 107 -10.44 -3.25 0.71
CA ARG A 107 -11.27 -2.64 -0.35
C ARG A 107 -11.43 -3.60 -1.54
N ARG A 108 -12.61 -3.48 -2.17
CA ARG A 108 -13.05 -4.23 -3.35
C ARG A 108 -11.98 -4.27 -4.47
N PRO A 109 -12.06 -5.25 -5.40
CA PRO A 109 -10.97 -5.74 -6.24
C PRO A 109 -10.58 -4.82 -7.41
N HIS A 110 -10.59 -3.51 -7.19
CA HIS A 110 -9.98 -2.58 -8.12
C HIS A 110 -8.49 -2.57 -7.83
N TYR A 111 -7.72 -2.90 -8.86
CA TYR A 111 -6.26 -3.01 -8.90
C TYR A 111 -5.57 -1.64 -8.71
N ASP A 112 -6.20 -0.72 -7.99
CA ASP A 112 -5.79 0.66 -7.85
C ASP A 112 -4.49 0.69 -7.02
N GLY A 113 -3.42 1.18 -7.64
CA GLY A 113 -2.09 1.22 -7.05
C GLY A 113 -1.28 -0.08 -7.11
N VAL A 114 -1.80 -1.23 -7.55
CA VAL A 114 -1.02 -2.49 -7.61
C VAL A 114 0.16 -2.37 -8.57
N CYS A 115 -0.08 -1.79 -9.76
CA CYS A 115 0.96 -1.60 -10.77
C CYS A 115 2.06 -0.65 -10.29
N ASP A 116 1.67 0.48 -9.68
CA ASP A 116 2.63 1.43 -9.15
C ASP A 116 3.34 0.84 -7.94
N GLY A 117 2.61 0.22 -7.01
CA GLY A 117 3.16 -0.47 -5.84
C GLY A 117 4.24 -1.47 -6.23
N LEU A 118 4.05 -2.28 -7.26
CA LEU A 118 5.11 -3.16 -7.75
C LEU A 118 6.37 -2.39 -8.20
N VAL A 119 6.19 -1.30 -8.96
CA VAL A 119 7.32 -0.49 -9.44
C VAL A 119 8.07 0.18 -8.29
N TYR A 120 7.35 0.75 -7.31
CA TYR A 120 7.95 1.39 -6.14
C TYR A 120 8.60 0.37 -5.19
N GLY A 121 7.98 -0.79 -4.98
CA GLY A 121 8.57 -1.88 -4.21
C GLY A 121 9.83 -2.43 -4.88
N ALA A 122 9.83 -2.54 -6.22
CA ALA A 122 10.99 -2.95 -6.98
C ALA A 122 12.13 -1.90 -6.93
N ALA A 123 11.78 -0.61 -7.03
CA ALA A 123 12.72 0.49 -6.86
C ALA A 123 13.32 0.57 -5.45
N GLY A 124 12.58 0.13 -4.42
CA GLY A 124 13.05 0.06 -3.04
C GLY A 124 13.78 -1.24 -2.68
N GLY A 125 13.87 -2.20 -3.61
CA GLY A 125 14.54 -3.48 -3.36
C GLY A 125 13.75 -4.47 -2.50
N HIS A 126 12.44 -4.28 -2.39
CA HIS A 126 11.58 -5.06 -1.49
C HIS A 126 11.10 -6.35 -2.16
N LEU A 127 11.96 -7.36 -2.21
CA LEU A 127 11.69 -8.65 -2.86
C LEU A 127 10.32 -9.23 -2.50
N THR A 128 9.98 -9.30 -1.20
CA THR A 128 8.70 -9.87 -0.75
C THR A 128 7.48 -9.11 -1.28
N VAL A 129 7.55 -7.78 -1.37
CA VAL A 129 6.49 -6.98 -2.01
C VAL A 129 6.36 -7.33 -3.49
N THR A 130 7.48 -7.48 -4.18
CA THR A 130 7.47 -7.81 -5.62
C THR A 130 6.95 -9.21 -5.92
N GLU A 131 7.19 -10.17 -5.02
CA GLU A 131 6.65 -11.52 -5.10
C GLU A 131 5.13 -11.54 -4.85
N GLU A 132 4.63 -10.73 -3.93
CA GLU A 132 3.19 -10.60 -3.64
C GLU A 132 2.41 -9.92 -4.78
N LEU A 133 2.98 -8.88 -5.39
CA LEU A 133 2.30 -8.07 -6.41
C LEU A 133 2.56 -8.54 -7.86
N GLY A 134 3.73 -9.13 -8.13
CA GLY A 134 4.16 -9.56 -9.47
C GLY A 134 3.16 -10.43 -10.23
N PRO A 135 2.52 -11.43 -9.61
CA PRO A 135 1.52 -12.28 -10.27
C PRO A 135 0.23 -11.56 -10.70
N ARG A 136 -0.02 -10.35 -10.18
CA ARG A 136 -1.29 -9.61 -10.35
C ARG A 136 -1.21 -8.54 -11.45
N VAL A 137 -0.05 -8.37 -12.07
CA VAL A 137 0.19 -7.27 -13.03
C VAL A 137 0.43 -7.76 -14.46
N SER A 138 0.36 -6.82 -15.40
CA SER A 138 0.68 -7.08 -16.80
C SER A 138 2.20 -7.25 -17.02
N PRO A 139 2.63 -7.92 -18.11
CA PRO A 139 4.05 -8.02 -18.47
C PRO A 139 4.72 -6.66 -18.70
N ARG A 140 3.96 -5.66 -19.17
CA ARG A 140 4.46 -4.29 -19.32
C ARG A 140 4.83 -3.67 -17.97
N THR A 141 4.04 -3.95 -16.93
CA THR A 141 4.34 -3.49 -15.56
C THR A 141 5.54 -4.23 -15.00
N LEU A 142 5.65 -5.55 -15.21
CA LEU A 142 6.83 -6.34 -14.82
C LEU A 142 8.11 -5.78 -15.44
N GLN A 143 8.11 -5.51 -16.75
CA GLN A 143 9.26 -4.91 -17.43
C GLN A 143 9.65 -3.54 -16.85
N LYS A 144 8.65 -2.70 -16.52
CA LYS A 144 8.92 -1.42 -15.85
C LYS A 144 9.53 -1.63 -14.47
N ALA A 145 9.00 -2.56 -13.67
CA ALA A 145 9.54 -2.87 -12.34
C ALA A 145 10.97 -3.42 -12.40
N ILE A 146 11.28 -4.29 -13.38
CA ILE A 146 12.64 -4.79 -13.64
C ILE A 146 13.60 -3.64 -13.94
N ALA A 147 13.21 -2.72 -14.83
CA ALA A 147 14.05 -1.57 -15.18
C ALA A 147 14.37 -0.70 -13.96
N TYR A 148 13.37 -0.41 -13.12
CA TYR A 148 13.58 0.37 -11.90
C TYR A 148 14.45 -0.40 -10.88
N ALA A 149 14.20 -1.68 -10.65
CA ALA A 149 15.05 -2.48 -9.76
C ALA A 149 16.51 -2.50 -10.24
N ALA A 150 16.74 -2.61 -11.55
CA ALA A 150 18.08 -2.56 -12.15
C ALA A 150 18.73 -1.17 -11.99
N ASP A 151 17.99 -0.09 -12.24
CA ASP A 151 18.48 1.29 -12.08
C ASP A 151 18.93 1.59 -10.65
N PHE A 152 18.28 0.98 -9.64
CA PHE A 152 18.63 1.11 -8.22
C PHE A 152 19.58 0.00 -7.71
N GLY A 153 19.97 -0.96 -8.55
CA GLY A 153 20.95 -2.01 -8.21
C GLY A 153 20.40 -3.17 -7.35
N HIS A 154 19.11 -3.46 -7.44
CA HIS A 154 18.43 -4.54 -6.73
C HIS A 154 18.40 -5.83 -7.56
N ASP A 155 19.57 -6.46 -7.72
CA ASP A 155 19.77 -7.64 -8.60
C ASP A 155 18.88 -8.84 -8.22
N ASP A 156 18.61 -9.03 -6.93
CA ASP A 156 17.74 -10.10 -6.40
C ASP A 156 16.28 -9.92 -6.83
N VAL A 157 15.78 -8.69 -6.77
CA VAL A 157 14.46 -8.32 -7.27
C VAL A 157 14.37 -8.46 -8.78
N VAL A 158 15.40 -8.04 -9.52
CA VAL A 158 15.47 -8.23 -10.99
C VAL A 158 15.35 -9.71 -11.35
N ALA A 159 16.15 -10.57 -10.73
CA ALA A 159 16.14 -12.01 -11.00
C ALA A 159 14.77 -12.64 -10.69
N SER A 160 14.13 -12.23 -9.59
CA SER A 160 12.78 -12.69 -9.23
C SER A 160 11.73 -12.27 -10.24
N LEU A 161 11.74 -10.99 -10.65
CA LEU A 161 10.77 -10.45 -11.61
C LEU A 161 10.98 -10.98 -13.03
N GLU A 162 12.21 -11.21 -13.47
CA GLU A 162 12.50 -11.89 -14.74
C GLU A 162 11.96 -13.32 -14.74
N THR A 163 12.13 -14.03 -13.63
CA THR A 163 11.56 -15.37 -13.46
C THR A 163 10.03 -15.34 -13.52
N ALA A 164 9.40 -14.33 -12.89
CA ALA A 164 7.94 -14.15 -12.96
C ALA A 164 7.47 -13.83 -14.40
N LEU A 165 8.22 -13.00 -15.13
CA LEU A 165 7.93 -12.67 -16.52
C LEU A 165 8.10 -13.88 -17.46
N ALA A 166 9.11 -14.72 -17.24
CA ALA A 166 9.31 -15.97 -17.98
C ALA A 166 8.12 -16.93 -17.76
N LYS A 167 7.70 -17.13 -16.51
CA LYS A 167 6.51 -17.93 -16.17
C LYS A 167 5.25 -17.41 -16.87
N TRP A 168 5.08 -16.09 -16.94
CA TRP A 168 3.95 -15.48 -17.64
C TRP A 168 3.95 -15.83 -19.14
N HIS A 169 5.12 -15.76 -19.81
CA HIS A 169 5.25 -16.16 -21.21
C HIS A 169 4.95 -17.65 -21.42
N ASP A 170 5.44 -18.53 -20.54
CA ASP A 170 5.17 -19.97 -20.60
C ASP A 170 3.67 -20.28 -20.44
N ASP A 171 2.99 -19.61 -19.51
CA ASP A 171 1.56 -19.74 -19.28
C ASP A 171 0.72 -19.26 -20.49
N VAL A 172 1.17 -18.23 -21.20
CA VAL A 172 0.51 -17.75 -22.43
C VAL A 172 0.74 -18.72 -23.59
N CYS A 173 1.96 -19.21 -23.75
CA CYS A 173 2.30 -20.23 -24.77
C CYS A 173 1.52 -21.53 -24.58
N THR A 174 1.30 -21.96 -23.33
CA THR A 174 0.48 -23.15 -23.04
C THR A 174 -1.01 -22.90 -23.30
N ARG A 175 -1.56 -21.74 -22.89
CA ARG A 175 -2.97 -21.38 -23.18
C ARG A 175 -3.29 -21.28 -24.67
N THR A 176 -2.38 -20.71 -25.46
CA THR A 176 -2.55 -20.57 -26.93
C THR A 176 -2.43 -21.90 -27.67
N ARG A 177 -1.69 -22.87 -27.13
CA ARG A 177 -1.54 -24.21 -27.72
C ARG A 177 -2.78 -25.10 -27.55
N PHE A 178 -3.58 -24.89 -26.50
CA PHE A 178 -4.84 -25.61 -26.28
C PHE A 178 -6.08 -24.95 -26.94
N GLN A 179 -5.93 -23.72 -27.48
CA GLN A 179 -7.00 -23.02 -28.19
C GLN A 179 -6.87 -23.09 -29.73
N GLN A 180 -5.89 -23.80 -30.29
CA GLN A 180 -5.93 -24.09 -31.72
C GLN A 180 -7.04 -25.12 -31.98
N PRO A 181 -8.16 -24.75 -32.66
CA PRO A 181 -9.08 -25.76 -33.13
C PRO A 181 -8.29 -26.69 -34.06
N HIS A 182 -8.37 -27.99 -33.82
CA HIS A 182 -7.83 -28.99 -34.73
C HIS A 182 -8.36 -28.69 -36.14
N ILE A 183 -7.54 -28.06 -36.98
CA ILE A 183 -7.85 -27.95 -38.40
C ILE A 183 -7.58 -29.34 -38.96
N THR A 184 -8.53 -30.25 -38.80
CA THR A 184 -8.54 -31.51 -39.53
C THR A 184 -8.51 -31.15 -41.00
N THR A 185 -7.40 -31.50 -41.65
CA THR A 185 -7.18 -31.38 -43.09
C THR A 185 -8.22 -32.23 -43.82
N GLY A 186 -9.37 -31.62 -44.09
CA GLY A 186 -10.40 -32.14 -44.97
C GLY A 186 -10.34 -31.40 -46.30
N THR A 187 -9.74 -32.05 -47.29
CA THR A 187 -9.86 -31.71 -48.70
C THR A 187 -11.34 -31.48 -49.08
N HIS A 188 -11.71 -30.27 -49.54
CA HIS A 188 -12.48 -30.09 -50.78
C HIS A 188 -12.66 -28.60 -51.14
N ARG A 189 -12.60 -28.38 -52.46
CA ARG A 189 -12.67 -27.14 -53.25
C ARG A 189 -13.93 -26.29 -52.94
N ASN A 190 -13.80 -24.97 -52.84
CA ASN A 190 -14.20 -23.97 -53.87
C ASN A 190 -14.47 -22.56 -53.30
N ALA A 191 -14.01 -21.57 -54.07
CA ALA A 191 -14.62 -20.27 -54.36
C ALA A 191 -14.81 -19.19 -53.26
N SER A 192 -14.04 -18.11 -53.45
CA SER A 192 -14.51 -16.71 -53.50
C SER A 192 -15.04 -16.04 -52.23
N THR A 193 -14.21 -15.18 -51.61
CA THR A 193 -14.36 -13.70 -51.60
C THR A 193 -13.35 -13.07 -50.63
N PRO A 194 -12.76 -11.90 -50.93
CA PRO A 194 -11.86 -11.19 -50.02
C PRO A 194 -12.61 -10.03 -49.35
N LEU A 195 -12.61 -9.94 -48.02
CA LEU A 195 -12.82 -8.67 -47.33
C LEU A 195 -11.89 -8.56 -46.13
N ASP A 196 -10.93 -7.67 -46.35
CA ASP A 196 -10.10 -6.92 -45.42
C ASP A 196 -10.91 -6.35 -44.23
N MET A 197 -10.37 -6.49 -43.01
CA MET A 197 -10.66 -5.61 -41.88
C MET A 197 -9.44 -5.55 -40.97
N SER A 198 -8.57 -4.62 -41.33
CA SER A 198 -7.67 -3.91 -40.42
C SER A 198 -8.39 -3.49 -39.12
N TYR A 199 -7.85 -3.93 -37.98
CA TYR A 199 -8.07 -3.29 -36.68
C TYR A 199 -6.73 -3.23 -35.94
N PHE A 200 -6.22 -2.00 -35.84
CA PHE A 200 -5.34 -1.55 -34.76
C PHE A 200 -6.18 -1.34 -33.49
#